data_AF-A0A9N9YT66-F1
#
_entry.id   AF-A0A9N9YT66-F1
#
_cell.length_a   1.000
_cell.length_b   1.000
_cell.length_c   1.000
_cell.angle_alpha   90.00
_cell.angle_beta   90.00
_cell.angle_gamma   90.00
#
_symmetry.space_group_name_H-M   'P 1'
#
loop_
_entity.id
_entity.type
_entity.pdbx_description
1 polymer ?
#
loop_
_entity_poly.entity_id
_entity_poly.type
_entity_poly.pdbx_seq_one_letter_code
_entity_poly.pdbx_strand_id
1 'polypeptide(L)'
;MELSDGYVKTNSRPDVVGRTGEDVLSREDWRWHSSLIEAAWKVGSPATLPGIGIIYTAGHIDRGRYKGLQSVPNTLPIDDGLPDMFLAPQGRTPVSGRASGFRVSYNCSIIEKASQFTLLSKRGPSAKQYVKQYLRLTRSSHNVHGYVEVASREATSYEAPRNFDPEAASQWDIIEYVLWQLRIPTSYNESEITNFKNKLDPVIQDMESPFERSANGSWNINNTYFDQPGKNTVYLDSGNITDVLPHLLNRTMELAPPIGLQCLAVSRFGAANLDPRTSTFSSFEERVPDTAKLGDTVAEILSTNYVDLFSSINSRTMLAFSNSMVYGGFITTQELQQSAMLAYGTEALYLMYNGKYGFEGSWIHPNLS
;
A
#
# COMPACT_ATOMS: atom_id res chain seq x y z
N MET A 1 14.94 -26.79 7.48
CA MET A 1 15.51 -27.04 6.15
C MET A 1 15.75 -25.67 5.58
N GLU A 2 17.01 -25.30 5.41
CA GLU A 2 17.40 -24.00 4.89
C GLU A 2 16.98 -23.88 3.42
N LEU A 3 16.72 -22.65 2.95
CA LEU A 3 16.17 -22.40 1.63
C LEU A 3 17.09 -22.81 0.47
N SER A 4 18.38 -23.03 0.76
CA SER A 4 19.36 -23.56 -0.20
C SER A 4 19.75 -25.02 0.03
N ASP A 5 19.08 -25.74 0.93
CA ASP A 5 19.40 -27.16 1.16
C ASP A 5 19.22 -27.95 -0.14
N GLY A 6 20.27 -28.65 -0.56
CA GLY A 6 20.30 -29.41 -1.82
C GLY A 6 20.93 -28.69 -3.02
N TYR A 7 21.36 -27.43 -2.89
CA TYR A 7 22.06 -26.71 -3.94
C TYR A 7 23.59 -26.75 -3.78
N VAL A 8 24.31 -26.95 -4.89
CA VAL A 8 25.78 -26.90 -4.94
C VAL A 8 26.19 -25.60 -5.61
N LYS A 9 27.07 -24.82 -4.96
CA LYS A 9 27.60 -23.59 -5.54
C LYS A 9 28.39 -23.89 -6.80
N THR A 10 28.13 -23.14 -7.86
CA THR A 10 28.84 -23.25 -9.13
C THR A 10 29.63 -21.96 -9.40
N ASN A 11 30.50 -21.98 -10.42
CA ASN A 11 31.16 -20.77 -10.91
C ASN A 11 30.48 -20.21 -12.17
N SER A 12 29.39 -20.82 -12.64
CA SER A 12 28.65 -20.33 -13.81
C SER A 12 27.88 -19.08 -13.43
N ARG A 13 27.95 -18.06 -14.29
CA ARG A 13 27.17 -16.84 -14.10
C ARG A 13 25.69 -17.14 -14.33
N PRO A 14 24.80 -16.85 -13.37
CA PRO A 14 23.40 -17.14 -13.51
C PRO A 14 22.73 -16.13 -14.44
N ASP A 15 21.70 -16.60 -15.13
CA ASP A 15 20.71 -15.76 -15.78
C ASP A 15 19.68 -15.32 -14.74
N VAL A 16 19.46 -14.02 -14.61
CA VAL A 16 18.64 -13.41 -13.55
C VAL A 16 17.60 -12.44 -14.10
N VAL A 17 16.52 -12.26 -13.35
CA VAL A 17 15.52 -11.22 -13.58
C VAL A 17 15.58 -10.17 -12.48
N GLY A 18 15.31 -8.91 -12.84
CA GLY A 18 15.38 -7.75 -11.96
C GLY A 18 16.20 -6.64 -12.58
N ARG A 19 16.07 -5.43 -12.05
CA ARG A 19 16.80 -4.26 -12.53
C ARG A 19 18.29 -4.36 -12.23
N THR A 20 19.09 -3.86 -13.16
CA THR A 20 20.54 -3.67 -12.98
C THR A 20 20.82 -2.37 -12.21
N GLY A 21 22.08 -2.12 -11.85
CA GLY A 21 22.50 -0.81 -11.32
C GLY A 21 22.24 0.37 -12.27
N GLU A 22 22.18 0.09 -13.58
CA GLU A 22 22.04 1.09 -14.64
C GLU A 22 20.56 1.32 -14.99
N ASP A 23 19.75 0.24 -15.00
CA ASP A 23 18.31 0.28 -15.37
C ASP A 23 17.40 0.78 -14.24
N VAL A 24 17.88 0.84 -12.99
CA VAL A 24 17.12 1.54 -11.93
C VAL A 24 16.98 3.03 -12.25
N LEU A 25 17.85 3.57 -13.09
CA LEU A 25 17.81 4.98 -13.52
C LEU A 25 16.94 5.21 -14.75
N SER A 26 16.52 4.15 -15.45
CA SER A 26 15.67 4.30 -16.62
C SER A 26 14.27 4.73 -16.18
N ARG A 27 14.02 6.03 -16.28
CA ARG A 27 12.72 6.70 -16.14
C ARG A 27 11.78 6.31 -17.29
N GLU A 28 11.53 5.03 -17.51
CA GLU A 28 10.31 4.66 -18.23
C GLU A 28 9.12 5.33 -17.50
N ASP A 29 8.27 6.04 -18.26
CA ASP A 29 7.34 7.05 -17.75
C ASP A 29 6.66 6.56 -16.45
N TRP A 30 6.87 7.26 -15.34
CA TRP A 30 6.34 6.90 -14.02
C TRP A 30 4.82 6.70 -14.05
N ARG A 31 4.12 7.40 -14.96
CA ARG A 31 2.68 7.26 -15.22
C ARG A 31 2.27 5.89 -15.75
N TRP A 32 3.12 5.27 -16.58
CA TRP A 32 2.86 3.90 -17.04
C TRP A 32 3.03 2.91 -15.89
N HIS A 33 4.05 3.10 -15.05
CA HIS A 33 4.27 2.25 -13.88
C HIS A 33 3.13 2.34 -12.87
N SER A 34 2.66 3.54 -12.54
CA SER A 34 1.57 3.71 -11.58
C SER A 34 0.30 2.98 -12.05
N SER A 35 -0.04 3.07 -13.33
CA SER A 35 -1.20 2.35 -13.90
C SER A 35 -1.09 0.83 -13.82
N LEU A 36 0.12 0.26 -13.98
CA LEU A 36 0.36 -1.18 -13.90
C LEU A 36 0.36 -1.70 -12.47
N ILE A 37 0.96 -0.94 -11.54
CA ILE A 37 0.91 -1.22 -10.10
C ILE A 37 -0.54 -1.17 -9.63
N GLU A 38 -1.27 -0.12 -10.00
CA GLU A 38 -2.68 0.05 -9.69
C GLU A 38 -3.52 -1.11 -10.25
N ALA A 39 -3.32 -1.51 -11.52
CA ALA A 39 -4.03 -2.64 -12.11
C ALA A 39 -3.75 -3.97 -11.39
N ALA A 40 -2.49 -4.24 -11.04
CA ALA A 40 -2.11 -5.46 -10.31
C ALA A 40 -2.68 -5.48 -8.88
N TRP A 41 -2.66 -4.34 -8.19
CA TRP A 41 -3.27 -4.18 -6.87
C TRP A 41 -4.79 -4.37 -6.94
N LYS A 42 -5.48 -3.75 -7.91
CA LYS A 42 -6.94 -3.84 -8.07
C LYS A 42 -7.48 -5.25 -8.16
N VAL A 43 -6.75 -6.14 -8.85
CA VAL A 43 -7.15 -7.54 -9.04
C VAL A 43 -6.67 -8.47 -7.92
N GLY A 44 -5.99 -7.92 -6.89
CA GLY A 44 -5.43 -8.70 -5.80
C GLY A 44 -4.32 -9.65 -6.23
N SER A 45 -3.49 -9.22 -7.19
CA SER A 45 -2.37 -10.03 -7.66
C SER A 45 -1.40 -10.31 -6.50
N PRO A 46 -1.05 -11.58 -6.20
CA PRO A 46 -0.11 -11.88 -5.13
C PRO A 46 1.24 -11.20 -5.35
N ALA A 47 1.74 -10.51 -4.32
CA ALA A 47 3.07 -9.90 -4.33
C ALA A 47 4.18 -10.97 -4.13
N THR A 48 4.30 -11.88 -5.12
CA THR A 48 5.26 -13.00 -5.11
C THR A 48 6.50 -12.64 -5.92
N LEU A 49 7.69 -12.97 -5.40
CA LEU A 49 8.93 -12.73 -6.14
C LEU A 49 9.05 -13.67 -7.35
N PRO A 50 9.68 -13.21 -8.45
CA PRO A 50 9.95 -14.07 -9.60
C PRO A 50 11.09 -15.07 -9.32
N GLY A 51 11.23 -16.06 -10.22
CA GLY A 51 12.32 -17.03 -10.17
C GLY A 51 12.24 -17.98 -8.96
N ILE A 52 13.39 -18.26 -8.34
CA ILE A 52 13.41 -19.00 -7.07
C ILE A 52 12.70 -18.20 -5.97
N GLY A 53 12.72 -16.86 -6.03
CA GLY A 53 11.94 -15.99 -5.16
C GLY A 53 12.44 -15.96 -3.72
N ILE A 54 13.72 -15.62 -3.50
CA ILE A 54 14.28 -15.44 -2.15
C ILE A 54 14.36 -13.94 -1.83
N ILE A 55 13.70 -13.55 -0.74
CA ILE A 55 13.93 -12.26 -0.11
C ILE A 55 15.06 -12.41 0.92
N TYR A 56 16.07 -11.55 0.84
CA TYR A 56 17.19 -11.55 1.78
C TYR A 56 16.87 -10.63 2.95
N THR A 57 17.14 -11.07 4.18
CA THR A 57 16.94 -10.27 5.40
C THR A 57 18.26 -9.90 6.04
N ALA A 58 18.29 -8.87 6.89
CA ALA A 58 19.45 -8.65 7.75
C ALA A 58 19.63 -9.85 8.70
N GLY A 59 20.88 -10.19 9.05
CA GLY A 59 21.19 -11.42 9.80
C GLY A 59 20.59 -11.51 11.21
N HIS A 60 20.11 -10.40 11.77
CA HIS A 60 19.45 -10.36 13.08
C HIS A 60 17.92 -10.58 13.00
N ILE A 61 17.35 -10.65 11.80
CA ILE A 61 15.91 -10.82 11.61
C ILE A 61 15.51 -12.29 11.75
N ASP A 62 14.59 -12.55 12.67
CA ASP A 62 13.94 -13.86 12.81
C ASP A 62 12.90 -14.07 11.70
N ARG A 63 13.32 -14.71 10.61
CA ARG A 63 12.49 -15.02 9.44
C ARG A 63 11.27 -15.86 9.77
N GLY A 64 11.34 -16.68 10.83
CA GLY A 64 10.25 -17.58 11.23
C GLY A 64 8.99 -16.83 11.68
N ARG A 65 9.11 -15.57 12.07
CA ARG A 65 7.97 -14.74 12.50
C ARG A 65 7.11 -14.22 11.36
N TYR A 66 7.63 -14.23 10.13
CA TYR A 66 6.97 -13.63 8.97
C TYR A 66 6.50 -14.74 8.04
N LYS A 67 5.18 -14.92 7.95
CA LYS A 67 4.56 -16.00 7.17
C LYS A 67 5.06 -16.02 5.71
N GLY A 68 5.23 -14.84 5.10
CA GLY A 68 5.71 -14.70 3.72
C GLY A 68 7.18 -15.11 3.49
N LEU A 69 7.97 -15.30 4.55
CA LEU A 69 9.38 -15.72 4.49
C LEU A 69 9.61 -17.19 4.82
N GLN A 70 8.58 -17.90 5.29
CA GLN A 70 8.67 -19.29 5.75
C GLN A 70 8.77 -20.30 4.61
N SER A 71 8.35 -19.93 3.40
CA SER A 71 8.37 -20.78 2.21
C SER A 71 8.94 -20.06 1.00
N VAL A 72 9.46 -20.83 0.04
CA VAL A 72 9.98 -20.33 -1.24
C VAL A 72 9.04 -20.78 -2.37
N PRO A 73 8.67 -19.89 -3.31
CA PRO A 73 9.05 -18.47 -3.37
C PRO A 73 8.45 -17.67 -2.20
N ASN A 74 9.23 -16.73 -1.69
CA ASN A 74 8.79 -15.78 -0.67
C ASN A 74 7.73 -14.85 -1.27
N THR A 75 6.79 -14.45 -0.43
CA THR A 75 5.76 -13.47 -0.74
C THR A 75 5.94 -12.26 0.16
N LEU A 76 5.77 -11.06 -0.38
CA LEU A 76 5.72 -9.87 0.47
C LEU A 76 4.46 -9.96 1.36
N PRO A 77 4.61 -9.76 2.68
CA PRO A 77 3.54 -9.93 3.64
C PRO A 77 2.49 -8.82 3.47
N ILE A 78 1.23 -9.23 3.53
CA ILE A 78 0.07 -8.34 3.53
C ILE A 78 -0.54 -8.18 4.93
N ASP A 79 -0.22 -9.11 5.84
CA ASP A 79 -0.76 -9.16 7.20
C ASP A 79 0.24 -8.65 8.25
N ASP A 80 1.54 -8.84 7.98
CA ASP A 80 2.63 -8.46 8.87
C ASP A 80 3.48 -7.38 8.19
N GLY A 81 3.97 -6.40 8.94
CA GLY A 81 4.96 -5.43 8.45
C GLY A 81 6.14 -6.12 7.75
N LEU A 82 6.68 -5.50 6.71
CA LEU A 82 7.92 -5.95 6.09
C LEU A 82 9.11 -5.45 6.94
N PRO A 83 9.90 -6.33 7.59
CA PRO A 83 11.15 -5.93 8.25
C PRO A 83 12.19 -5.44 7.25
N ASP A 84 13.40 -5.14 7.75
CA ASP A 84 14.56 -4.81 6.93
C ASP A 84 14.94 -5.95 5.96
N MET A 85 14.62 -5.73 4.69
CA MET A 85 14.82 -6.69 3.61
C MET A 85 15.61 -6.09 2.45
N PHE A 86 16.23 -6.97 1.67
CA PHE A 86 16.91 -6.64 0.42
C PHE A 86 16.36 -7.49 -0.73
N LEU A 87 15.68 -6.82 -1.66
CA LEU A 87 15.20 -7.37 -2.91
C LEU A 87 16.34 -7.35 -3.93
N ALA A 88 16.87 -8.53 -4.24
CA ALA A 88 17.96 -8.73 -5.19
C ALA A 88 17.44 -9.34 -6.51
N PRO A 89 18.24 -9.31 -7.59
CA PRO A 89 17.95 -10.04 -8.81
C PRO A 89 17.73 -11.54 -8.51
N GLN A 90 16.74 -12.14 -9.17
CA GLN A 90 16.31 -13.52 -8.91
C GLN A 90 16.77 -14.45 -10.04
N GLY A 91 17.39 -15.57 -9.66
CA GLY A 91 17.76 -16.65 -10.57
C GLY A 91 16.77 -17.81 -10.53
N ARG A 92 16.96 -18.81 -11.40
CA ARG A 92 16.21 -20.10 -11.33
C ARG A 92 16.64 -20.94 -10.12
N THR A 93 17.82 -20.65 -9.60
CA THR A 93 18.42 -21.24 -8.41
C THR A 93 18.86 -20.12 -7.46
N PRO A 94 19.10 -20.42 -6.17
CA PRO A 94 19.63 -19.43 -5.25
C PRO A 94 20.95 -18.84 -5.77
N VAL A 95 21.12 -17.53 -5.64
CA VAL A 95 22.28 -16.79 -6.15
C VAL A 95 23.12 -16.26 -4.97
N SER A 96 24.44 -16.34 -5.11
CA SER A 96 25.38 -15.81 -4.11
C SER A 96 26.32 -14.77 -4.74
N GLY A 97 26.80 -13.81 -3.94
CA GLY A 97 27.73 -12.78 -4.40
C GLY A 97 27.23 -11.37 -4.15
N ARG A 98 27.82 -10.39 -4.83
CA ARG A 98 27.49 -8.97 -4.64
C ARG A 98 26.58 -8.49 -5.78
N ALA A 99 25.39 -8.00 -5.43
CA ALA A 99 24.41 -7.51 -6.40
C ALA A 99 23.83 -6.16 -5.99
N SER A 100 23.42 -5.39 -6.98
CA SER A 100 22.57 -4.22 -6.77
C SER A 100 21.12 -4.65 -6.49
N GLY A 101 20.39 -3.89 -5.70
CA GLY A 101 19.01 -4.21 -5.32
C GLY A 101 18.38 -3.15 -4.43
N PHE A 102 17.15 -3.41 -4.02
CA PHE A 102 16.33 -2.51 -3.21
C PHE A 102 16.29 -2.98 -1.76
N ARG A 103 16.83 -2.16 -0.84
CA ARG A 103 16.64 -2.35 0.60
C ARG A 103 15.35 -1.65 1.02
N VAL A 104 14.42 -2.37 1.61
CA VAL A 104 13.07 -1.89 1.89
C VAL A 104 12.58 -2.36 3.25
N SER A 105 11.79 -1.53 3.91
CA SER A 105 11.01 -1.86 5.10
C SER A 105 9.75 -1.01 5.07
N TYR A 106 8.61 -1.60 5.43
CA TYR A 106 7.36 -0.86 5.55
C TYR A 106 6.40 -1.54 6.52
N ASN A 107 5.56 -0.74 7.17
CA ASN A 107 4.56 -1.24 8.08
C ASN A 107 3.38 -0.28 8.15
N CYS A 108 2.17 -0.78 7.97
CA CYS A 108 0.92 -0.05 8.19
C CYS A 108 0.33 -0.42 9.54
N SER A 109 0.32 0.53 10.47
CA SER A 109 -0.29 0.37 11.78
C SER A 109 -1.73 0.87 11.78
N ILE A 110 -2.61 0.14 12.47
CA ILE A 110 -3.99 0.54 12.67
C ILE A 110 -4.07 1.69 13.68
N ILE A 111 -4.89 2.68 13.37
CA ILE A 111 -5.11 3.86 14.20
C ILE A 111 -6.44 3.76 14.93
N GLU A 112 -6.39 3.92 16.26
CA GLU A 112 -7.55 3.87 17.15
C GLU A 112 -7.89 5.23 17.75
N LYS A 113 -6.98 6.21 17.69
CA LYS A 113 -7.20 7.58 18.18
C LYS A 113 -6.67 8.60 17.19
N ALA A 114 -7.42 9.67 16.95
CA ALA A 114 -7.02 10.72 16.01
C ALA A 114 -5.64 11.34 16.34
N SER A 115 -5.27 11.39 17.63
CA SER A 115 -3.98 11.91 18.09
C SER A 115 -2.77 11.02 17.74
N GLN A 116 -2.98 9.78 17.30
CA GLN A 116 -1.89 8.89 16.86
C GLN A 116 -1.38 9.25 15.46
N PHE A 117 -2.17 9.98 14.68
CA PHE A 117 -1.68 10.54 13.42
C PHE A 117 -0.57 11.56 13.68
N THR A 118 0.47 11.51 12.85
CA THR A 118 1.59 12.46 12.80
C THR A 118 1.25 13.67 11.93
N LEU A 119 0.50 13.46 10.84
CA LEU A 119 0.16 14.48 9.84
C LEU A 119 -1.29 14.96 10.00
N LEU A 120 -2.27 14.04 9.97
CA LEU A 120 -3.71 14.34 10.00
C LEU A 120 -4.19 14.89 11.36
N SER A 121 -3.41 14.70 12.44
CA SER A 121 -3.68 15.34 13.74
C SER A 121 -3.31 16.83 13.76
N LYS A 122 -2.41 17.27 12.87
CA LYS A 122 -1.90 18.64 12.82
C LYS A 122 -2.73 19.45 11.83
N ARG A 123 -3.88 19.94 12.27
CA ARG A 123 -4.79 20.76 11.44
C ARG A 123 -4.34 22.22 11.47
N GLY A 124 -4.00 22.81 10.33
CA GLY A 124 -3.60 24.23 10.23
C GLY A 124 -2.96 24.63 8.88
N PRO A 125 -2.70 25.93 8.64
CA PRO A 125 -2.14 26.43 7.37
C PRO A 125 -0.82 25.77 6.97
N SER A 126 -0.01 25.36 7.94
CA SER A 126 1.27 24.65 7.77
C SER A 126 1.11 23.21 7.24
N ALA A 127 -0.08 22.62 7.38
CA ALA A 127 -0.39 21.27 6.87
C ALA A 127 -0.54 21.26 5.34
N LYS A 128 -0.85 22.40 4.72
CA LYS A 128 -1.03 22.54 3.25
C LYS A 128 0.21 22.14 2.45
N GLN A 129 1.38 22.14 3.06
CA GLN A 129 2.64 21.88 2.36
C GLN A 129 2.96 20.39 2.20
N TYR A 130 2.29 19.49 2.95
CA TYR A 130 2.62 18.05 3.01
C TYR A 130 1.39 17.13 3.06
N VAL A 131 0.22 17.59 2.57
CA VAL A 131 -1.00 16.77 2.60
C VAL A 131 -1.66 16.82 1.23
N LYS A 132 -1.51 15.74 0.44
CA LYS A 132 -2.33 15.51 -0.75
C LYS A 132 -3.65 14.89 -0.32
N GLN A 133 -4.67 15.73 -0.10
CA GLN A 133 -6.01 15.25 0.23
C GLN A 133 -6.75 14.85 -1.04
N TYR A 134 -7.24 13.62 -1.09
CA TYR A 134 -8.01 13.11 -2.20
C TYR A 134 -9.40 12.75 -1.71
N LEU A 135 -10.38 13.57 -2.11
CA LEU A 135 -11.78 13.33 -1.78
C LEU A 135 -12.50 12.67 -2.94
N ARG A 136 -12.58 11.34 -2.93
CA ARG A 136 -13.28 10.61 -4.00
C ARG A 136 -14.63 10.06 -3.55
N LEU A 137 -15.70 10.48 -4.22
CA LEU A 137 -17.01 9.82 -4.21
C LEU A 137 -17.10 8.94 -5.47
N THR A 138 -17.27 7.64 -5.28
CA THR A 138 -17.13 6.65 -6.36
C THR A 138 -18.42 6.50 -7.18
N ARG A 139 -18.31 6.27 -8.50
CA ARG A 139 -19.45 6.05 -9.42
C ARG A 139 -20.00 4.62 -9.33
N SER A 140 -21.25 4.49 -9.79
CA SER A 140 -22.23 3.41 -9.60
C SER A 140 -21.70 1.97 -9.67
N SER A 141 -21.53 1.36 -8.50
CA SER A 141 -22.17 0.07 -8.21
C SER A 141 -22.64 -0.08 -6.74
N HIS A 142 -23.92 0.27 -6.57
CA HIS A 142 -25.00 -0.33 -5.76
C HIS A 142 -25.31 -0.01 -4.29
N ASN A 143 -24.41 0.10 -3.31
CA ASN A 143 -24.88 0.48 -1.95
C ASN A 143 -23.86 1.04 -0.94
N VAL A 144 -22.56 1.10 -1.24
CA VAL A 144 -21.56 1.67 -0.34
C VAL A 144 -20.71 2.72 -1.04
N HIS A 145 -20.35 3.77 -0.32
CA HIS A 145 -19.49 4.86 -0.77
C HIS A 145 -18.45 5.18 0.29
N GLY A 146 -17.29 5.66 -0.14
CA GLY A 146 -16.23 6.12 0.74
C GLY A 146 -16.03 7.62 0.63
N TYR A 147 -15.65 8.25 1.73
CA TYR A 147 -14.96 9.54 1.76
C TYR A 147 -13.60 9.28 2.40
N VAL A 148 -12.54 9.73 1.74
CA VAL A 148 -11.16 9.41 2.11
C VAL A 148 -10.38 10.70 2.35
N GLU A 149 -9.50 10.67 3.34
CA GLU A 149 -8.40 11.61 3.46
C GLU A 149 -7.07 10.85 3.45
N VAL A 150 -6.15 11.30 2.61
CA VAL A 150 -4.78 10.81 2.59
C VAL A 150 -3.86 11.97 2.94
N ALA A 151 -2.85 11.72 3.76
CA ALA A 151 -1.73 12.62 3.98
C ALA A 151 -0.44 11.86 3.70
N SER A 152 0.54 12.51 3.08
CA SER A 152 1.84 11.89 2.82
C SER A 152 2.97 12.87 3.04
N ARG A 153 3.99 12.43 3.79
CA ARG A 153 5.23 13.17 4.00
C ARG A 153 6.40 12.34 3.53
N GLU A 154 7.11 12.88 2.55
CA GLU A 154 8.42 12.39 2.16
C GLU A 154 9.48 12.85 3.17
N ALA A 155 10.30 11.93 3.65
CA ALA A 155 11.49 12.26 4.42
C ALA A 155 12.48 12.99 3.49
N THR A 156 12.86 14.22 3.86
CA THR A 156 13.82 14.99 3.05
C THR A 156 15.21 14.34 3.09
N SER A 157 15.94 14.38 1.97
CA SER A 157 17.28 13.78 1.83
C SER A 157 18.33 14.36 2.79
N TYR A 158 18.05 15.52 3.42
CA TYR A 158 18.92 16.15 4.41
C TYR A 158 18.72 15.62 5.85
N GLU A 159 17.56 15.03 6.13
CA GLU A 159 17.20 14.49 7.46
C GLU A 159 17.32 12.95 7.52
N ALA A 160 17.45 12.30 6.36
CA ALA A 160 17.72 10.88 6.27
C ALA A 160 19.19 10.59 6.67
N PRO A 161 19.46 9.78 7.69
CA PRO A 161 20.80 9.31 7.95
C PRO A 161 21.26 8.44 6.79
N ARG A 162 22.56 8.46 6.53
CA ARG A 162 23.22 7.63 5.51
C ARG A 162 23.14 6.12 5.82
N ASN A 163 22.62 5.75 6.99
CA ASN A 163 22.42 4.38 7.41
C ASN A 163 20.92 4.10 7.45
N PHE A 164 20.51 3.03 6.78
CA PHE A 164 19.17 2.49 6.93
C PHE A 164 18.99 2.05 8.39
N ASP A 165 18.19 2.80 9.14
CA ASP A 165 17.84 2.50 10.52
C ASP A 165 16.33 2.24 10.61
N PRO A 166 15.92 0.97 10.79
CA PRO A 166 14.52 0.66 10.91
C PRO A 166 13.91 1.11 12.25
N GLU A 167 14.72 1.53 13.23
CA GLU A 167 14.26 1.99 14.54
C GLU A 167 14.07 3.53 14.58
N ALA A 168 14.58 4.26 13.59
CA ALA A 168 14.48 5.71 13.51
C ALA A 168 13.22 6.17 12.75
N ALA A 169 12.04 5.89 13.31
CA ALA A 169 10.74 6.18 12.71
C ALA A 169 10.53 7.64 12.25
N SER A 170 11.23 8.61 12.84
CA SER A 170 11.16 10.02 12.43
C SER A 170 11.64 10.25 10.99
N GLN A 171 12.46 9.34 10.45
CA GLN A 171 13.13 9.43 9.15
C GLN A 171 12.44 8.60 8.05
N TRP A 172 11.37 7.89 8.40
CA TRP A 172 10.59 7.13 7.43
C TRP A 172 9.59 8.03 6.71
N ASP A 173 9.30 7.66 5.47
CA ASP A 173 8.18 8.21 4.71
C ASP A 173 6.89 7.80 5.41
N ILE A 174 5.96 8.74 5.50
CA ILE A 174 4.68 8.55 6.20
C ILE A 174 3.55 8.68 5.20
N ILE A 175 2.65 7.70 5.17
CA ILE A 175 1.33 7.82 4.56
C ILE A 175 0.29 7.60 5.65
N GLU A 176 -0.65 8.52 5.78
CA GLU A 176 -1.80 8.40 6.68
C GLU A 176 -3.07 8.38 5.88
N TYR A 177 -3.99 7.54 6.31
CA TYR A 177 -5.23 7.28 5.59
C TYR A 177 -6.39 7.21 6.57
N VAL A 178 -7.44 7.99 6.31
CA VAL A 178 -8.70 7.92 7.06
C VAL A 178 -9.85 7.75 6.08
N LEU A 179 -10.79 6.88 6.44
CA LEU A 179 -11.94 6.53 5.62
C LEU A 179 -13.23 6.56 6.43
N TRP A 180 -14.20 7.30 5.90
CA TRP A 180 -15.59 7.31 6.32
C TRP A 180 -16.42 6.60 5.26
N GLN A 181 -17.31 5.70 5.68
CA GLN A 181 -18.06 4.84 4.76
C GLN A 181 -19.55 5.11 4.89
N LEU A 182 -20.23 5.32 3.77
CA LEU A 182 -21.66 5.58 3.70
C LEU A 182 -22.36 4.40 3.06
N ARG A 183 -23.51 4.00 3.61
CA ARG A 183 -24.43 3.04 2.97
C ARG A 183 -25.64 3.77 2.41
N ILE A 184 -26.02 3.45 1.18
CA ILE A 184 -27.24 3.92 0.51
C ILE A 184 -28.12 2.73 0.11
N PRO A 185 -29.42 2.94 -0.19
CA PRO A 185 -30.29 1.87 -0.65
C PRO A 185 -29.84 1.30 -2.00
N THR A 186 -29.91 -0.03 -2.14
CA THR A 186 -29.75 -0.70 -3.42
C THR A 186 -30.88 -0.38 -4.38
N SER A 187 -30.62 -0.49 -5.69
CA SER A 187 -31.66 -0.54 -6.72
C SER A 187 -32.46 -1.86 -6.70
N TYR A 188 -31.92 -2.88 -6.05
CA TYR A 188 -32.54 -4.19 -5.85
C TYR A 188 -33.21 -4.28 -4.48
N ASN A 189 -33.96 -5.35 -4.23
CA ASN A 189 -34.72 -5.51 -3.00
C ASN A 189 -33.76 -5.63 -1.80
N GLU A 190 -33.79 -4.66 -0.86
CA GLU A 190 -32.93 -4.64 0.33
C GLU A 190 -33.01 -5.93 1.16
N SER A 191 -34.14 -6.65 1.08
CA SER A 191 -34.29 -7.96 1.73
C SER A 191 -33.32 -9.04 1.22
N GLU A 192 -32.69 -8.84 0.05
CA GLU A 192 -31.65 -9.72 -0.49
C GLU A 192 -30.27 -9.46 0.16
N ILE A 193 -30.04 -8.28 0.73
CA ILE A 193 -28.87 -8.01 1.59
C ILE A 193 -29.24 -8.39 3.03
N THR A 194 -29.30 -9.69 3.29
CA THR A 194 -29.49 -10.18 4.66
C THR A 194 -28.22 -9.93 5.46
N ASN A 195 -28.34 -9.27 6.62
CA ASN A 195 -27.26 -9.08 7.60
C ASN A 195 -26.05 -8.27 7.10
N PHE A 196 -26.30 -7.06 6.59
CA PHE A 196 -25.22 -6.12 6.25
C PHE A 196 -24.27 -5.93 7.46
N LYS A 197 -22.97 -6.18 7.24
CA LYS A 197 -21.93 -6.07 8.27
C LYS A 197 -21.52 -4.62 8.45
N ASN A 198 -22.16 -3.94 9.40
CA ASN A 198 -21.89 -2.53 9.71
C ASN A 198 -20.97 -2.30 10.91
N LYS A 199 -20.71 -3.32 11.73
CA LYS A 199 -19.82 -3.20 12.89
C LYS A 199 -18.36 -3.21 12.43
N LEU A 200 -17.66 -2.12 12.73
CA LEU A 200 -16.23 -1.96 12.49
C LEU A 200 -15.49 -1.99 13.83
N ASP A 201 -14.35 -2.68 13.87
CA ASP A 201 -13.48 -2.76 15.04
C ASP A 201 -12.03 -3.07 14.60
N PRO A 202 -11.03 -2.25 14.98
CA PRO A 202 -11.17 -0.98 15.73
C PRO A 202 -11.60 0.18 14.83
N VAL A 203 -12.03 1.27 15.47
CA VAL A 203 -12.40 2.54 14.83
C VAL A 203 -11.64 3.69 15.47
N ILE A 204 -11.47 4.79 14.75
CA ILE A 204 -10.76 5.97 15.26
C ILE A 204 -11.65 6.75 16.21
N GLN A 205 -11.22 6.86 17.46
CA GLN A 205 -11.82 7.71 18.49
C GLN A 205 -11.39 9.17 18.29
N ASP A 206 -12.28 10.08 18.70
CA ASP A 206 -12.05 11.53 18.74
C ASP A 206 -11.71 12.15 17.37
N MET A 207 -12.05 11.48 16.27
CA MET A 207 -11.93 12.03 14.92
C MET A 207 -13.20 12.75 14.52
N GLU A 208 -13.08 14.02 14.13
CA GLU A 208 -14.21 14.78 13.59
C GLU A 208 -14.74 14.13 12.30
N SER A 209 -16.05 14.26 12.06
CA SER A 209 -16.69 13.71 10.86
C SER A 209 -16.92 14.78 9.78
N PRO A 210 -16.68 14.45 8.49
CA PRO A 210 -17.06 15.29 7.36
C PRO A 210 -18.58 15.41 7.19
N PHE A 211 -19.36 14.51 7.80
CA PHE A 211 -20.81 14.49 7.71
C PHE A 211 -21.46 14.51 9.10
N GLU A 212 -22.56 15.23 9.22
CA GLU A 212 -23.32 15.34 10.45
C GLU A 212 -24.78 14.94 10.22
N ARG A 213 -25.41 14.41 11.27
CA ARG A 213 -26.82 14.02 11.22
C ARG A 213 -27.68 15.14 11.78
N SER A 214 -28.59 15.66 10.96
CA SER A 214 -29.54 16.68 11.40
C SER A 214 -30.67 16.11 12.24
N ALA A 215 -31.40 16.97 12.94
CA ALA A 215 -32.48 16.60 13.85
C ALA A 215 -33.63 15.81 13.17
N ASN A 216 -33.85 16.03 11.88
CA ASN A 216 -34.80 15.28 11.05
C ASN A 216 -34.29 13.88 10.62
N GLY A 217 -33.08 13.50 11.03
CA GLY A 217 -32.46 12.21 10.72
C GLY A 217 -31.68 12.14 9.40
N SER A 218 -31.74 13.18 8.55
CA SER A 218 -30.96 13.26 7.30
C SER A 218 -29.48 13.54 7.57
N TRP A 219 -28.63 13.24 6.59
CA TRP A 219 -27.20 13.54 6.63
C TRP A 219 -26.90 14.85 5.88
N ASN A 220 -26.05 15.68 6.46
CA ASN A 220 -25.57 16.93 5.86
C ASN A 220 -24.05 16.98 5.86
N ILE A 221 -23.53 17.86 5.00
CA ILE A 221 -22.12 18.22 4.99
C ILE A 221 -21.81 18.99 6.27
N ASN A 222 -20.78 18.58 7.01
CA ASN A 222 -20.30 19.36 8.14
C ASN A 222 -19.40 20.50 7.62
N ASN A 223 -19.98 21.69 7.39
CA ASN A 223 -19.21 22.82 6.86
C ASN A 223 -18.03 23.21 7.77
N THR A 224 -18.18 23.09 9.09
CA THR A 224 -17.08 23.38 10.03
C THR A 224 -15.89 22.43 9.86
N TYR A 225 -16.12 21.22 9.36
CA TYR A 225 -15.07 20.29 8.99
C TYR A 225 -14.28 20.77 7.77
N PHE A 226 -14.97 21.30 6.76
CA PHE A 226 -14.40 21.69 5.46
C PHE A 226 -13.83 23.11 5.44
N ASP A 227 -14.33 24.01 6.29
CA ASP A 227 -13.83 25.38 6.43
C ASP A 227 -12.42 25.46 7.08
N GLN A 228 -11.86 24.33 7.48
CA GLN A 228 -10.54 24.25 8.11
C GLN A 228 -9.41 24.51 7.11
N PRO A 229 -8.39 25.32 7.47
CA PRO A 229 -7.23 25.57 6.61
C PRO A 229 -6.54 24.26 6.22
N GLY A 230 -6.57 23.92 4.93
CA GLY A 230 -5.93 22.70 4.42
C GLY A 230 -6.86 21.82 3.59
N LYS A 231 -8.18 21.96 3.76
CA LYS A 231 -9.21 21.12 3.12
C LYS A 231 -9.82 21.70 1.85
N ASN A 232 -9.15 22.68 1.23
CA ASN A 232 -9.71 23.49 0.15
C ASN A 232 -9.73 22.80 -1.23
N THR A 233 -9.25 21.56 -1.36
CA THR A 233 -9.13 20.92 -2.69
C THR A 233 -9.69 19.50 -2.64
N VAL A 234 -10.95 19.40 -3.02
CA VAL A 234 -11.68 18.15 -3.19
C VAL A 234 -11.57 17.73 -4.65
N TYR A 235 -11.03 16.53 -4.93
CA TYR A 235 -10.89 16.01 -6.29
C TYR A 235 -11.90 14.89 -6.56
N LEU A 236 -12.98 15.20 -7.31
CA LEU A 236 -13.91 14.17 -7.77
C LEU A 236 -13.44 13.55 -9.10
N ASP A 237 -13.66 12.24 -9.24
CA ASP A 237 -13.50 11.51 -10.51
C ASP A 237 -14.52 11.95 -11.57
N SER A 238 -15.62 12.60 -11.17
CA SER A 238 -16.56 13.25 -12.09
C SER A 238 -17.56 14.16 -11.36
N GLY A 239 -17.86 15.34 -11.93
CA GLY A 239 -18.89 16.25 -11.43
C GLY A 239 -18.41 17.21 -10.33
N ASN A 240 -19.28 18.13 -9.92
CA ASN A 240 -19.01 19.08 -8.83
C ASN A 240 -19.48 18.49 -7.49
N ILE A 241 -18.69 18.62 -6.42
CA ILE A 241 -19.02 18.07 -5.09
C ILE A 241 -20.28 18.67 -4.51
N THR A 242 -20.55 19.93 -4.84
CA THR A 242 -21.79 20.62 -4.46
C THR A 242 -23.04 19.96 -5.05
N ASP A 243 -22.89 19.19 -6.13
CA ASP A 243 -24.03 18.56 -6.81
C ASP A 243 -24.15 17.09 -6.38
N VAL A 244 -23.04 16.35 -6.35
CA VAL A 244 -23.06 14.90 -6.07
C VAL A 244 -23.31 14.60 -4.58
N LEU A 245 -22.64 15.33 -3.69
CA LEU A 245 -22.62 14.98 -2.27
C LEU A 245 -23.99 15.19 -1.59
N PRO A 246 -24.74 16.29 -1.83
CA PRO A 246 -26.08 16.42 -1.26
C PRO A 246 -27.05 15.30 -1.72
N HIS A 247 -26.97 14.89 -2.99
CA HIS A 247 -27.78 13.78 -3.50
C HIS A 247 -27.43 12.45 -2.85
N LEU A 248 -26.13 12.19 -2.62
CA LEU A 248 -25.67 11.00 -1.92
C LEU A 248 -26.15 11.01 -0.46
N LEU A 249 -25.92 12.12 0.26
CA LEU A 249 -26.27 12.25 1.68
C LEU A 249 -27.78 12.15 1.93
N ASN A 250 -28.62 12.65 1.02
CA ASN A 250 -30.07 12.48 1.09
C ASN A 250 -30.50 11.01 0.98
N ARG A 251 -29.67 10.16 0.36
CA ARG A 251 -29.91 8.71 0.25
C ARG A 251 -29.16 7.91 1.31
N THR A 252 -28.29 8.53 2.12
CA THR A 252 -27.50 7.80 3.12
C THR A 252 -28.39 7.25 4.22
N MET A 253 -28.37 5.94 4.38
CA MET A 253 -29.04 5.23 5.47
C MET A 253 -28.15 5.20 6.71
N GLU A 254 -26.86 4.99 6.53
CA GLU A 254 -25.91 4.74 7.60
C GLU A 254 -24.54 5.34 7.25
N LEU A 255 -23.88 5.92 8.26
CA LEU A 255 -22.49 6.36 8.22
C LEU A 255 -21.71 5.55 9.24
N ALA A 256 -20.68 4.85 8.79
CA ALA A 256 -19.80 4.10 9.66
C ALA A 256 -18.88 5.04 10.46
N PRO A 257 -18.48 4.67 11.70
CA PRO A 257 -17.37 5.32 12.38
C PRO A 257 -16.09 5.25 11.52
N PRO A 258 -15.20 6.26 11.59
CA PRO A 258 -14.00 6.29 10.77
C PRO A 258 -13.03 5.17 11.13
N ILE A 259 -12.34 4.66 10.11
CA ILE A 259 -11.21 3.74 10.24
C ILE A 259 -9.98 4.36 9.58
N GLY A 260 -8.78 3.94 9.98
CA GLY A 260 -7.59 4.47 9.35
C GLY A 260 -6.29 3.81 9.77
N LEU A 261 -5.25 4.19 9.03
CA LEU A 261 -3.92 3.61 9.09
C LEU A 261 -2.85 4.70 9.06
N GLN A 262 -1.72 4.41 9.69
CA GLN A 262 -0.46 5.10 9.44
C GLN A 262 0.53 4.08 8.91
N CYS A 263 0.95 4.27 7.66
CA CYS A 263 1.99 3.50 7.02
C CYS A 263 3.31 4.25 7.12
N LEU A 264 4.32 3.55 7.59
CA LEU A 264 5.70 4.00 7.58
C LEU A 264 6.42 3.17 6.51
N ALA A 265 7.21 3.82 5.66
CA ALA A 265 8.06 3.14 4.68
C ALA A 265 9.45 3.75 4.60
N VAL A 266 10.44 2.93 4.27
CA VAL A 266 11.78 3.37 3.92
C VAL A 266 12.33 2.47 2.83
N SER A 267 12.89 3.09 1.78
CA SER A 267 13.52 2.37 0.67
C SER A 267 14.84 3.01 0.25
N ARG A 268 15.86 2.21 -0.02
CA ARG A 268 17.15 2.64 -0.57
C ARG A 268 17.61 1.68 -1.66
N PHE A 269 18.08 2.24 -2.76
CA PHE A 269 18.78 1.45 -3.77
C PHE A 269 20.27 1.37 -3.42
N GLY A 270 20.86 0.21 -3.61
CA GLY A 270 22.27 0.00 -3.28
C GLY A 270 22.77 -1.36 -3.69
N ALA A 271 23.94 -1.74 -3.19
CA ALA A 271 24.52 -3.07 -3.41
C ALA A 271 24.83 -3.76 -2.09
N ALA A 272 24.57 -5.07 -2.03
CA ALA A 272 24.83 -5.90 -0.86
C ALA A 272 25.42 -7.25 -1.26
N ASN A 273 26.07 -7.92 -0.30
CA ASN A 273 26.50 -9.29 -0.42
C ASN A 273 25.35 -10.23 -0.02
N LEU A 274 25.07 -11.22 -0.84
CA LEU A 274 23.99 -12.19 -0.69
C LEU A 274 24.54 -13.53 -0.22
N ASP A 275 23.95 -14.05 0.86
CA ASP A 275 24.14 -15.43 1.29
C ASP A 275 22.81 -16.20 1.16
N PRO A 276 22.66 -17.04 0.13
CA PRO A 276 21.44 -17.82 -0.08
C PRO A 276 21.26 -18.94 0.97
N ARG A 277 22.33 -19.35 1.68
CA ARG A 277 22.24 -20.44 2.66
C ARG A 277 21.41 -20.05 3.87
N THR A 278 21.61 -18.82 4.32
CA THR A 278 20.87 -18.23 5.44
C THR A 278 19.78 -17.27 4.95
N SER A 279 19.70 -17.04 3.63
CA SER A 279 18.84 -16.02 3.02
C SER A 279 19.05 -14.64 3.64
N THR A 280 20.33 -14.27 3.86
CA THR A 280 20.71 -13.00 4.46
C THR A 280 21.49 -12.11 3.51
N PHE A 281 21.41 -10.80 3.72
CA PHE A 281 22.32 -9.85 3.09
C PHE A 281 23.25 -9.18 4.10
N SER A 282 24.40 -8.68 3.63
CA SER A 282 25.37 -7.91 4.42
C SER A 282 26.08 -6.86 3.58
N SER A 283 26.80 -5.94 4.25
CA SER A 283 27.63 -4.92 3.58
C SER A 283 26.85 -4.10 2.53
N PHE A 284 25.65 -3.65 2.91
CA PHE A 284 24.83 -2.77 2.07
C PHE A 284 25.51 -1.42 1.92
N GLU A 285 25.69 -0.99 0.67
CA GLU A 285 26.21 0.31 0.29
C GLU A 285 25.17 0.99 -0.60
N GLU A 286 24.63 2.11 -0.14
CA GLU A 286 23.67 2.92 -0.90
C GLU A 286 24.30 3.48 -2.18
N ARG A 287 23.51 3.54 -3.26
CA ARG A 287 23.92 4.11 -4.56
C ARG A 287 22.89 5.16 -5.01
N VAL A 288 23.37 6.32 -5.44
CA VAL A 288 22.58 7.49 -5.89
C VAL A 288 22.24 7.33 -7.39
N PRO A 289 21.05 7.74 -7.88
CA PRO A 289 20.14 8.75 -7.33
C PRO A 289 18.74 8.30 -6.89
N ASP A 290 18.22 9.21 -6.07
CA ASP A 290 16.99 9.31 -5.31
C ASP A 290 15.70 9.36 -6.17
N THR A 291 15.58 8.54 -7.23
CA THR A 291 14.48 8.69 -8.22
C THR A 291 13.34 7.70 -8.09
N ALA A 292 13.49 6.62 -7.33
CA ALA A 292 12.46 5.60 -7.14
C ALA A 292 12.28 5.36 -5.64
N LYS A 293 11.23 5.95 -5.06
CA LYS A 293 10.91 5.84 -3.65
C LYS A 293 9.66 5.00 -3.47
N LEU A 294 9.69 4.14 -2.46
CA LEU A 294 8.54 3.37 -2.04
C LEU A 294 7.53 4.31 -1.35
N GLY A 295 6.27 4.24 -1.73
CA GLY A 295 5.18 5.05 -1.18
C GLY A 295 4.60 6.06 -2.16
N ASP A 296 5.35 6.47 -3.19
CA ASP A 296 4.92 7.48 -4.16
C ASP A 296 3.63 7.05 -4.88
N THR A 297 3.60 5.80 -5.35
CA THR A 297 2.42 5.22 -6.03
C THR A 297 1.36 4.79 -5.03
N VAL A 298 1.76 4.35 -3.83
CA VAL A 298 0.81 3.86 -2.81
C VAL A 298 -0.16 4.95 -2.38
N ALA A 299 0.31 6.18 -2.16
CA ALA A 299 -0.55 7.29 -1.80
C ALA A 299 -1.61 7.56 -2.89
N GLU A 300 -1.21 7.48 -4.16
CA GLU A 300 -2.11 7.63 -5.30
C GLU A 300 -3.12 6.47 -5.39
N ILE A 301 -2.66 5.22 -5.25
CA ILE A 301 -3.49 4.02 -5.28
C ILE A 301 -4.55 4.06 -4.18
N LEU A 302 -4.15 4.31 -2.94
CA LEU A 302 -5.08 4.35 -1.81
C LEU A 302 -6.11 5.47 -1.97
N SER A 303 -5.72 6.55 -2.65
CA SER A 303 -6.60 7.66 -2.96
C SER A 303 -7.57 7.43 -4.12
N THR A 304 -7.47 6.29 -4.82
CA THR A 304 -8.31 5.97 -5.97
C THR A 304 -9.72 5.50 -5.55
N ASN A 305 -10.34 4.62 -6.32
CA ASN A 305 -11.75 4.27 -6.14
C ASN A 305 -11.89 3.35 -4.91
N TYR A 306 -12.65 3.81 -3.90
CA TYR A 306 -12.92 3.05 -2.67
C TYR A 306 -13.37 1.60 -2.91
N VAL A 307 -14.09 1.31 -4.01
CA VAL A 307 -14.53 -0.06 -4.30
C VAL A 307 -13.36 -1.00 -4.65
N ASP A 308 -12.27 -0.43 -5.16
CA ASP A 308 -11.07 -1.18 -5.55
C ASP A 308 -10.33 -1.71 -4.30
N LEU A 309 -10.56 -1.12 -3.13
CA LEU A 309 -10.08 -1.67 -1.86
C LEU A 309 -10.70 -3.06 -1.57
N PHE A 310 -11.93 -3.33 -2.01
CA PHE A 310 -12.55 -4.64 -1.82
C PHE A 310 -11.98 -5.67 -2.79
N SER A 311 -11.80 -5.28 -4.06
CA SER A 311 -11.29 -6.20 -5.08
C SER A 311 -9.82 -6.53 -4.86
N SER A 312 -9.03 -5.58 -4.35
CA SER A 312 -7.59 -5.78 -4.10
C SER A 312 -7.29 -6.89 -3.09
N ILE A 313 -8.19 -7.15 -2.15
CA ILE A 313 -8.04 -8.22 -1.15
C ILE A 313 -8.99 -9.39 -1.40
N ASN A 314 -9.66 -9.42 -2.56
CA ASN A 314 -10.69 -10.41 -2.88
C ASN A 314 -11.73 -10.54 -1.74
N SER A 315 -12.23 -9.40 -1.26
CA SER A 315 -13.14 -9.35 -0.11
C SER A 315 -14.42 -10.11 -0.40
N ARG A 316 -14.82 -10.97 0.55
CA ARG A 316 -16.06 -11.76 0.48
C ARG A 316 -17.32 -10.94 0.65
N THR A 317 -17.17 -9.65 0.89
CA THR A 317 -18.27 -8.70 1.07
C THR A 317 -18.91 -8.35 -0.27
N MET A 318 -18.22 -8.55 -1.39
CA MET A 318 -18.76 -8.33 -2.73
C MET A 318 -19.72 -9.44 -3.13
N LEU A 319 -20.94 -9.07 -3.52
CA LEU A 319 -22.02 -9.96 -3.96
C LEU A 319 -22.39 -9.59 -5.40
N ALA A 320 -22.32 -10.57 -6.30
CA ALA A 320 -22.76 -10.40 -7.69
C ALA A 320 -24.29 -10.61 -7.79
N PHE A 321 -25.00 -9.56 -8.21
CA PHE A 321 -26.44 -9.57 -8.44
C PHE A 321 -26.74 -9.19 -9.89
N SER A 322 -27.07 -10.18 -10.72
CA SER A 322 -27.40 -9.99 -12.14
C SER A 322 -26.33 -9.18 -12.90
N ASN A 323 -26.60 -7.90 -13.21
CA ASN A 323 -25.71 -6.96 -13.90
C ASN A 323 -25.04 -5.94 -12.96
N SER A 324 -24.98 -6.25 -11.66
CA SER A 324 -24.71 -5.30 -10.58
C SER A 324 -23.84 -5.93 -9.49
N MET A 325 -22.95 -5.13 -8.86
CA MET A 325 -22.15 -5.52 -7.69
C MET A 325 -22.68 -4.83 -6.43
N VAL A 326 -23.15 -5.59 -5.45
CA VAL A 326 -23.65 -5.10 -4.15
C VAL A 326 -22.68 -5.52 -3.06
N TYR A 327 -22.57 -4.74 -1.99
CA TYR A 327 -21.69 -5.02 -0.86
C TYR A 327 -22.49 -5.40 0.39
N GLY A 328 -22.18 -6.56 0.97
CA GLY A 328 -22.81 -7.07 2.18
C GLY A 328 -22.26 -6.47 3.48
N GLY A 329 -21.46 -5.40 3.42
CA GLY A 329 -20.77 -4.82 4.56
C GLY A 329 -19.82 -3.69 4.19
N PHE A 330 -19.33 -3.01 5.22
CA PHE A 330 -18.24 -2.04 5.12
C PHE A 330 -16.88 -2.76 5.03
N ILE A 331 -15.87 -2.08 4.48
CA ILE A 331 -14.49 -2.56 4.60
C ILE A 331 -14.05 -2.43 6.06
N THR A 332 -13.49 -3.50 6.60
CA THR A 332 -12.94 -3.52 7.95
C THR A 332 -11.55 -2.89 8.00
N THR A 333 -11.10 -2.51 9.20
CA THR A 333 -9.80 -1.87 9.40
C THR A 333 -8.64 -2.81 9.03
N GLN A 334 -8.79 -4.11 9.26
CA GLN A 334 -7.82 -5.14 8.88
C GLN A 334 -7.80 -5.34 7.36
N GLU A 335 -8.97 -5.36 6.70
CA GLU A 335 -9.05 -5.41 5.24
C GLU A 335 -8.40 -4.18 4.58
N LEU A 336 -8.59 -2.99 5.16
CA LEU A 336 -7.92 -1.77 4.73
C LEU A 336 -6.39 -1.88 4.90
N GLN A 337 -5.91 -2.43 6.02
CA GLN A 337 -4.48 -2.68 6.27
C GLN A 337 -3.90 -3.62 5.22
N GLN A 338 -4.56 -4.74 4.96
CA GLN A 338 -4.14 -5.73 3.97
C GLN A 338 -4.04 -5.12 2.56
N SER A 339 -5.03 -4.31 2.18
CA SER A 339 -5.04 -3.61 0.89
C SER A 339 -3.86 -2.62 0.76
N ALA A 340 -3.56 -1.86 1.82
CA ALA A 340 -2.43 -0.93 1.83
C ALA A 340 -1.07 -1.64 1.80
N MET A 341 -0.91 -2.70 2.58
CA MET A 341 0.28 -3.53 2.58
C MET A 341 0.50 -4.20 1.22
N LEU A 342 -0.56 -4.66 0.56
CA LEU A 342 -0.50 -5.18 -0.81
C LEU A 342 -0.03 -4.12 -1.82
N ALA A 343 -0.49 -2.87 -1.70
CA ALA A 343 -0.05 -1.78 -2.55
C ALA A 343 1.48 -1.55 -2.42
N TYR A 344 2.00 -1.52 -1.19
CA TYR A 344 3.45 -1.45 -0.94
C TYR A 344 4.21 -2.64 -1.51
N GLY A 345 3.69 -3.86 -1.29
CA GLY A 345 4.30 -5.07 -1.84
C GLY A 345 4.37 -5.04 -3.36
N THR A 346 3.29 -4.61 -4.00
CA THR A 346 3.20 -4.49 -5.46
C THR A 346 4.19 -3.45 -5.98
N GLU A 347 4.24 -2.25 -5.39
CA GLU A 347 5.19 -1.22 -5.78
C GLU A 347 6.64 -1.68 -5.61
N ALA A 348 6.99 -2.31 -4.49
CA ALA A 348 8.34 -2.83 -4.25
C ALA A 348 8.78 -3.84 -5.32
N LEU A 349 7.88 -4.73 -5.75
CA LEU A 349 8.16 -5.66 -6.84
C LEU A 349 8.30 -4.96 -8.19
N TYR A 350 7.50 -3.93 -8.47
CA TYR A 350 7.64 -3.16 -9.71
C TYR A 350 8.96 -2.37 -9.74
N LEU A 351 9.35 -1.78 -8.61
CA LEU A 351 10.62 -1.06 -8.49
C LEU A 351 11.80 -2.00 -8.76
N MET A 352 11.78 -3.24 -8.29
CA MET A 352 12.89 -4.17 -8.48
C MET A 352 12.81 -5.04 -9.75
N TYR A 353 11.60 -5.43 -10.20
CA TYR A 353 11.40 -6.44 -11.25
C TYR A 353 10.59 -5.93 -12.46
N ASN A 354 10.12 -4.69 -12.44
CA ASN A 354 9.32 -4.09 -13.52
C ASN A 354 8.08 -4.94 -13.89
N GLY A 355 7.38 -5.48 -12.89
CA GLY A 355 6.18 -6.31 -13.08
C GLY A 355 6.43 -7.67 -13.74
N LYS A 356 7.70 -8.10 -13.87
CA LYS A 356 8.04 -9.41 -14.43
C LYS A 356 7.84 -10.53 -13.42
N TYR A 357 7.17 -11.59 -13.86
CA TYR A 357 6.95 -12.81 -13.07
C TYR A 357 7.83 -13.98 -13.54
N GLY A 358 8.33 -13.93 -14.79
CA GLY A 358 9.19 -14.94 -15.38
C GLY A 358 10.60 -14.43 -15.71
N PHE A 359 11.27 -15.12 -16.62
CA PHE A 359 12.63 -14.78 -17.08
C PHE A 359 12.62 -14.00 -18.40
N GLU A 360 11.50 -13.38 -18.76
CA GLU A 360 11.42 -12.54 -19.96
C GLU A 360 12.33 -11.31 -19.81
N GLY A 361 13.32 -11.20 -20.70
CA GLY A 361 14.35 -10.16 -20.59
C GLY A 361 15.23 -10.35 -19.35
N SER A 362 15.54 -11.60 -19.00
CA SER A 362 16.61 -11.94 -18.08
C SER A 362 17.98 -11.60 -18.67
N TRP A 363 18.98 -11.49 -17.81
CA TRP A 363 20.35 -11.13 -18.18
C TRP A 363 21.37 -11.87 -17.33
N ILE A 364 22.57 -12.07 -17.88
CA ILE A 364 23.66 -12.76 -17.19
C ILE A 364 24.31 -11.81 -16.17
N HIS A 365 24.22 -12.14 -14.88
CA HIS A 365 24.81 -11.30 -13.84
C HIS A 365 26.32 -11.58 -13.68
N PRO A 366 27.21 -10.59 -13.87
CA PRO A 366 28.66 -10.83 -13.92
C PRO A 366 29.26 -11.20 -12.56
N ASN A 367 28.65 -10.73 -11.45
CA ASN A 367 29.17 -10.87 -10.08
C ASN A 367 28.39 -11.87 -9.21
N LEU A 368 27.48 -12.64 -9.79
CA LEU A 368 26.72 -13.68 -9.07
C LEU A 368 27.15 -15.07 -9.53
N SER A 369 26.95 -16.06 -8.66
CA SER A 369 27.32 -17.47 -8.83
C SER A 369 26.41 -18.42 -8.06
#